data_AF-A0A519UI17-F1
#
_entry.id   AF-A0A519UI17-F1
#
_cell.length_a   1.000
_cell.length_b   1.000
_cell.length_c   1.000
_cell.angle_alpha   90.00
_cell.angle_beta   90.00
_cell.angle_gamma   90.00
#
_symmetry.space_group_name_H-M   'P 1'
#
loop_
_entity.id
_entity.type
_entity.pdbx_description
1 polymer ?
#
loop_
_entity_poly.entity_id
_entity_poly.type
_entity_poly.pdbx_seq_one_letter_code
_entity_poly.pdbx_strand_id
1 'polypeptide(L)'
;DARYDDVEEALHDLEDDFNDDYGHDLEEALEKVHADLKSDTDVLLPTAYLPAGLTAKKDDGVWIDSEKYPGRVRLVLRPNPARFALTTSKGEVDVWQA
;
A
#
# COMPACT_ATOMS: atom_id res chain seq x y z
N ASP A 1 17.49 -5.43 22.52
CA ASP A 1 18.13 -6.74 22.80
C ASP A 1 18.87 -7.04 21.52
N ALA A 2 20.14 -7.44 21.55
CA ALA A 2 20.97 -7.47 20.35
C ALA A 2 20.32 -8.19 19.15
N ARG A 3 19.55 -9.26 19.39
CA ARG A 3 18.86 -9.98 18.30
C ARG A 3 17.69 -9.18 17.70
N TYR A 4 17.00 -8.37 18.50
CA TYR A 4 15.97 -7.47 18.00
C TYR A 4 16.59 -6.39 17.13
N ASP A 5 17.70 -5.81 17.60
CA ASP A 5 18.41 -4.74 16.90
C ASP A 5 18.91 -5.23 15.51
N ASP A 6 19.50 -6.44 15.43
CA ASP A 6 19.93 -7.04 14.15
C ASP A 6 18.78 -7.27 13.15
N VAL A 7 17.59 -7.65 13.64
CA VAL A 7 16.41 -7.91 12.80
C VAL A 7 15.75 -6.62 12.36
N GLU A 8 15.77 -5.60 13.22
CA GLU A 8 15.27 -4.26 12.92
C GLU A 8 16.12 -3.59 11.82
N GLU A 9 17.45 -3.65 11.92
CA GLU A 9 18.37 -3.14 10.89
C GLU A 9 18.14 -3.84 9.54
N ALA A 10 18.08 -5.18 9.53
CA ALA A 10 17.83 -5.92 8.29
C ALA A 10 16.44 -5.64 7.68
N LEU A 11 15.44 -5.29 8.50
CA LEU A 11 14.13 -4.87 8.00
C LEU A 11 14.21 -3.47 7.37
N HIS A 12 14.91 -2.53 8.00
CA HIS A 12 15.11 -1.20 7.45
C HIS A 12 15.89 -1.22 6.14
N ASP A 13 16.95 -2.01 6.04
CA ASP A 13 17.70 -2.19 4.79
C ASP A 13 16.77 -2.65 3.64
N LEU A 14 15.86 -3.59 3.92
CA LEU A 14 14.88 -4.06 2.92
C LEU A 14 13.83 -3.00 2.55
N GLU A 15 13.37 -2.20 3.52
CA GLU A 15 12.44 -1.11 3.27
C GLU A 15 13.07 0.00 2.44
N ASP A 16 14.33 0.35 2.74
CA ASP A 16 15.10 1.37 2.03
C ASP A 16 15.39 0.91 0.60
N ASP A 17 15.91 -0.31 0.39
CA ASP A 17 16.14 -0.88 -0.95
C ASP A 17 14.86 -0.87 -1.80
N PHE A 18 13.71 -1.21 -1.21
CA PHE A 18 12.43 -1.20 -1.92
C PHE A 18 12.01 0.22 -2.34
N ASN A 19 12.16 1.20 -1.46
CA ASN A 19 11.80 2.58 -1.74
C ASN A 19 12.79 3.25 -2.71
N ASP A 20 14.07 2.91 -2.66
CA ASP A 20 15.07 3.42 -3.60
C ASP A 20 14.81 2.91 -5.03
N ASP A 21 14.49 1.61 -5.17
CA ASP A 21 14.26 0.99 -6.48
C ASP A 21 12.89 1.33 -7.09
N TYR A 22 11.84 1.42 -6.27
CA TYR A 22 10.44 1.50 -6.75
C TYR A 22 9.64 2.68 -6.19
N GLY A 23 10.18 3.40 -5.22
CA GLY A 23 9.45 4.41 -4.46
C GLY A 23 8.87 5.51 -5.34
N HIS A 24 9.68 6.08 -6.21
CA HIS A 24 9.26 7.16 -7.12
C HIS A 24 8.02 6.78 -7.96
N ASP A 25 8.05 5.62 -8.63
CA ASP A 25 6.98 5.20 -9.52
C ASP A 25 5.71 4.82 -8.75
N LEU A 26 5.87 4.18 -7.59
CA LEU A 26 4.75 3.79 -6.73
C LEU A 26 4.13 5.00 -6.02
N GLU A 27 4.91 5.99 -5.61
CA GLU A 27 4.41 7.25 -5.05
C GLU A 27 3.61 8.04 -6.09
N GLU A 28 4.12 8.17 -7.32
CA GLU A 28 3.36 8.82 -8.42
C GLU A 28 2.03 8.09 -8.68
N ALA A 29 2.03 6.75 -8.62
CA ALA A 29 0.82 5.96 -8.75
C ALA A 29 -0.14 6.16 -7.55
N LEU A 30 0.37 6.21 -6.32
CA LEU A 30 -0.41 6.45 -5.12
C LEU A 30 -1.03 7.85 -5.11
N GLU A 31 -0.30 8.88 -5.51
CA GLU A 31 -0.82 10.24 -5.65
C GLU A 31 -2.01 10.30 -6.61
N LYS A 32 -1.88 9.64 -7.78
CA LYS A 32 -2.97 9.53 -8.76
C LYS A 32 -4.17 8.80 -8.18
N VAL A 33 -3.95 7.69 -7.49
CA VAL A 33 -5.03 6.92 -6.83
C VAL A 33 -5.73 7.75 -5.76
N HIS A 34 -4.99 8.43 -4.89
CA HIS A 34 -5.56 9.29 -3.84
C HIS A 34 -6.35 10.46 -4.44
N ALA A 35 -5.82 11.12 -5.47
CA ALA A 35 -6.53 12.18 -6.18
C ALA A 35 -7.81 11.68 -6.86
N ASP A 36 -7.76 10.52 -7.50
CA ASP A 36 -8.93 9.90 -8.13
C ASP A 36 -9.99 9.50 -7.11
N LEU A 37 -9.59 8.97 -5.96
CA LEU A 37 -10.51 8.65 -4.87
C LEU A 37 -11.07 9.90 -4.18
N LYS A 38 -10.46 11.07 -4.44
CA LYS A 38 -10.63 12.32 -3.70
C LYS A 38 -10.48 12.07 -2.20
N SER A 39 -9.37 11.45 -1.85
CA SER A 39 -9.05 11.11 -0.47
C SER A 39 -8.38 12.28 0.23
N ASP A 40 -8.77 12.55 1.47
CA ASP A 40 -8.05 13.45 2.38
C ASP A 40 -7.00 12.69 3.22
N THR A 41 -6.84 11.38 3.02
CA THR A 41 -5.82 10.59 3.69
C THR A 41 -4.44 10.90 3.10
N ASP A 42 -3.46 11.14 3.97
CA ASP A 42 -2.07 11.34 3.57
C ASP A 42 -1.56 10.16 2.72
N VAL A 43 -0.79 10.47 1.68
CA VAL A 43 -0.06 9.46 0.91
C VAL A 43 1.13 9.01 1.74
N LEU A 44 1.16 7.72 2.10
CA LEU A 44 2.26 7.12 2.87
C LEU A 44 3.31 6.53 1.93
N LEU A 45 4.43 6.08 2.51
CA LEU A 45 5.45 5.33 1.77
C LEU A 45 4.85 4.06 1.17
N PRO A 46 5.30 3.63 -0.03
CA PRO A 46 4.78 2.44 -0.70
C PRO A 46 4.78 1.16 0.15
N THR A 47 5.77 0.99 1.03
CA THR A 47 5.86 -0.16 1.95
C THR A 47 4.67 -0.26 2.92
N ALA A 48 4.04 0.87 3.28
CA ALA A 48 2.87 0.88 4.16
C ALA A 48 1.64 0.18 3.54
N TYR A 49 1.60 0.09 2.21
CA TYR A 49 0.51 -0.55 1.47
C TYR A 49 0.79 -2.04 1.19
N LEU A 50 1.93 -2.58 1.63
CA LEU A 50 2.23 -4.00 1.48
C LEU A 50 1.30 -4.86 2.35
N PRO A 51 0.98 -6.07 1.89
CA PRO A 51 0.23 -7.01 2.69
C PRO A 51 1.08 -7.63 3.79
N ALA A 52 0.45 -8.07 4.89
CA ALA A 52 1.16 -8.70 5.99
C ALA A 52 1.80 -10.06 5.63
N GLY A 53 1.51 -10.60 4.44
CA GLY A 53 2.15 -11.78 3.91
C GLY A 53 1.93 -11.91 2.40
N LEU A 54 2.47 -12.99 1.82
CA LEU A 54 2.48 -13.21 0.35
C LEU A 54 1.08 -13.22 -0.30
N THR A 55 0.04 -13.55 0.48
CA THR A 55 -1.36 -13.49 0.04
C THR A 55 -2.07 -12.46 0.88
N ALA A 56 -2.42 -11.31 0.29
CA ALA A 56 -3.13 -10.30 1.08
C ALA A 56 -4.53 -10.76 1.47
N LYS A 57 -4.88 -10.38 2.69
CA LYS A 57 -6.20 -10.54 3.30
C LYS A 57 -7.01 -9.27 3.12
N LYS A 58 -8.32 -9.37 3.36
CA LYS A 58 -9.23 -8.21 3.28
C LYS A 58 -8.90 -7.09 4.28
N ASP A 59 -8.14 -7.41 5.32
CA ASP A 59 -7.79 -6.47 6.38
C ASP A 59 -6.40 -5.86 6.25
N ASP A 60 -5.66 -6.24 5.20
CA ASP A 60 -4.33 -5.71 4.90
C ASP A 60 -4.42 -4.35 4.19
N GLY A 61 -3.31 -3.61 4.22
CA GLY A 61 -3.18 -2.30 3.59
C GLY A 61 -3.65 -1.14 4.47
N VAL A 62 -3.69 0.05 3.85
CA VAL A 62 -3.93 1.32 4.53
C VAL A 62 -5.40 1.69 4.47
N TRP A 63 -5.95 2.15 5.59
CA TRP A 63 -7.28 2.77 5.61
C TRP A 63 -7.24 4.08 4.85
N ILE A 64 -8.14 4.23 3.88
CA ILE A 64 -8.23 5.42 3.05
C ILE A 64 -9.66 5.91 2.99
N ASP A 65 -9.85 7.22 3.11
CA ASP A 65 -11.15 7.84 2.87
C ASP A 65 -11.40 7.97 1.36
N SER A 66 -12.67 7.89 0.94
CA SER A 66 -13.02 8.04 -0.48
C SER A 66 -14.38 8.67 -0.65
N GLU A 67 -14.48 9.70 -1.50
CA GLU A 67 -15.78 10.21 -1.97
C GLU A 67 -16.45 9.24 -2.95
N LYS A 68 -15.67 8.43 -3.68
CA LYS A 68 -16.17 7.50 -4.69
C LYS A 68 -16.75 6.22 -4.08
N TYR A 69 -16.17 5.75 -2.98
CA TYR A 69 -16.57 4.50 -2.33
C TYR A 69 -17.06 4.74 -0.90
N PRO A 70 -18.35 4.51 -0.60
CA PRO A 70 -18.88 4.78 0.72
C PRO A 70 -18.38 3.78 1.76
N GLY A 71 -18.14 4.29 2.97
CA GLY A 71 -17.73 3.50 4.12
C GLY A 71 -16.22 3.30 4.19
N ARG A 72 -15.79 2.37 5.03
CA ARG A 72 -14.37 2.10 5.27
C ARG A 72 -13.80 1.25 4.14
N VAL A 73 -12.77 1.76 3.47
CA VAL A 73 -12.07 1.05 2.38
C VAL A 73 -10.57 0.98 2.66
N ARG A 74 -9.92 -0.12 2.23
CA ARG A 74 -8.47 -0.30 2.39
C ARG A 74 -7.78 -0.36 1.04
N LEU A 75 -6.65 0.32 0.90
CA LEU A 75 -5.79 0.25 -0.27
C LEU A 75 -4.60 -0.66 0.01
N VAL A 76 -4.34 -1.62 -0.88
CA VAL A 76 -3.24 -2.58 -0.73
C VAL A 76 -2.47 -2.74 -2.06
N LEU A 77 -1.15 -2.80 -1.97
CA LEU A 77 -0.27 -3.16 -3.08
C LEU A 77 -0.27 -4.69 -3.24
N ARG A 78 -0.64 -5.17 -4.42
CA ARG A 78 -0.63 -6.59 -4.77
C ARG A 78 0.55 -6.88 -5.67
N PRO A 79 1.41 -7.86 -5.36
CA PRO A 79 2.40 -8.34 -6.30
C PRO A 79 1.77 -9.28 -7.34
N ASN A 80 2.42 -9.41 -8.50
CA ASN A 80 2.17 -10.45 -9.52
C ASN A 80 0.72 -10.53 -10.09
N PRO A 81 0.30 -9.62 -10.98
CA PRO A 81 1.01 -8.42 -11.43
C PRO A 81 0.89 -7.29 -10.39
N ALA A 82 1.86 -6.36 -10.42
CA ALA A 82 1.89 -5.20 -9.53
C ALA A 82 0.67 -4.30 -9.79
N ARG A 83 -0.15 -4.11 -8.75
CA ARG A 83 -1.36 -3.28 -8.81
C ARG A 83 -1.78 -2.78 -7.44
N PHE A 84 -2.47 -1.64 -7.40
CA PHE A 84 -3.15 -1.18 -6.19
C PHE A 84 -4.61 -1.60 -6.24
N ALA A 85 -5.04 -2.29 -5.19
CA ALA A 85 -6.39 -2.84 -5.06
C ALA A 85 -7.10 -2.23 -3.86
N LEU A 86 -8.31 -1.74 -4.08
CA LEU A 86 -9.18 -1.18 -3.06
C LEU A 86 -10.15 -2.26 -2.54
N THR A 87 -10.04 -2.61 -1.26
CA THR A 87 -11.01 -3.49 -0.59
C THR A 87 -12.18 -2.66 -0.08
N THR A 88 -13.38 -2.93 -0.59
CA THR A 88 -14.63 -2.28 -0.22
C THR A 88 -15.60 -3.27 0.42
N SER A 89 -16.72 -2.77 0.95
CA SER A 89 -17.82 -3.63 1.44
C SER A 89 -18.42 -4.54 0.36
N LYS A 90 -18.26 -4.20 -0.92
CA LYS A 90 -18.78 -4.96 -2.07
C LYS A 90 -17.77 -5.92 -2.69
N GLY A 91 -16.50 -5.84 -2.29
CA GLY A 91 -15.41 -6.62 -2.87
C GLY A 91 -14.18 -5.78 -3.18
N GLU A 92 -13.25 -6.37 -3.91
CA GLU A 92 -11.99 -5.76 -4.32
C GLU A 92 -12.13 -5.11 -5.71
N VAL A 93 -11.54 -3.94 -5.89
CA VAL A 93 -11.48 -3.22 -7.17
C VAL A 93 -10.05 -2.75 -7.40
N ASP A 94 -9.46 -3.12 -8.53
CA ASP A 94 -8.16 -2.60 -8.94
C ASP A 94 -8.31 -1.12 -9.36
N VAL A 95 -7.49 -0.24 -8.79
CA VAL A 95 -7.51 1.21 -9.03
C VAL A 95 -6.29 1.72 -9.78
N TRP A 96 -5.24 0.90 -9.86
CA TRP A 96 -4.05 1.15 -10.67
C TRP A 96 -3.34 -0.17 -10.97
N GLN A 97 -2.65 -0.26 -12.11
CA GLN A 97 -1.81 -1.39 -12.50
C GLN A 97 -0.57 -0.86 -13.25
N ALA A 98 0.59 -1.49 -13.00
CA ALA A 98 1.86 -1.21 -13.68
C ALA A 98 1.86 -1.64 -15.16
#